data_AF-F4XX49-F1
#
_entry.id   AF-F4XX49-F1
#
_cell.length_a   1.000
_cell.length_b   1.000
_cell.length_c   1.000
_cell.angle_alpha   90.00
_cell.angle_beta   90.00
_cell.angle_gamma   90.00
#
_symmetry.space_group_name_H-M   'P 1'
#
loop_
_entity.id
_entity.type
_entity.pdbx_description
1 polymer ?
#
loop_
_entity_poly.entity_id
_entity_poly.type
_entity_poly.pdbx_seq_one_letter_code
_entity_poly.pdbx_strand_id
1 'polypeptide(L)'
;MKSVASSIRVQDLDHCGLVAGIIDQMGLVEQINQQLGTHPQEKLSASVALKAMIINGKGLVSAPQNLFERFFVGKATEHILGEGIEPKLLFDDRLGRVLEQLYELRLTQLFVKVALEAASKFGVNRQSLHLDSSSFHVDRGDQTKRSSL
;
A
#
# COMPACT_ATOMS: atom_id res chain seq x y z
N MET A 1 46.74 13.47 -7.33
CA MET A 1 45.70 13.24 -6.31
C MET A 1 44.43 13.96 -6.78
N LYS A 2 43.37 13.24 -7.14
CA LYS A 2 42.09 13.85 -7.54
C LYS A 2 41.31 14.21 -6.27
N SER A 3 40.92 15.47 -6.16
CA SER A 3 40.06 15.99 -5.09
C SER A 3 38.74 15.21 -5.09
N VAL A 4 38.47 14.47 -4.01
CA VAL A 4 37.15 13.88 -3.75
C VAL A 4 36.27 14.99 -3.18
N ALA A 5 35.84 15.90 -4.03
CA ALA A 5 34.68 16.72 -3.72
C ALA A 5 33.47 15.80 -3.85
N SER A 6 32.92 15.33 -2.73
CA SER A 6 31.64 14.63 -2.72
C SER A 6 30.60 15.54 -3.37
N SER A 7 30.07 15.16 -4.53
CA SER A 7 29.01 15.92 -5.19
C SER A 7 27.78 15.92 -4.30
N ILE A 8 27.43 17.06 -3.70
CA ILE A 8 26.19 17.20 -2.95
C ILE A 8 25.03 17.10 -3.95
N ARG A 9 24.14 16.12 -3.75
CA ARG A 9 22.95 15.93 -4.56
C ARG A 9 21.72 16.33 -3.75
N VAL A 10 20.93 17.24 -4.28
CA VAL A 10 19.64 17.65 -3.70
C VAL A 10 18.54 16.93 -4.46
N GLN A 11 17.61 16.30 -3.74
CA GLN A 11 16.46 15.60 -4.30
C GLN A 11 15.21 15.93 -3.50
N ASP A 12 14.05 15.91 -4.15
CA ASP A 12 12.77 16.17 -3.51
C ASP A 12 12.16 14.88 -2.93
N LEU A 13 11.69 14.96 -1.68
CA LEU A 13 10.96 13.89 -1.00
C LEU A 13 9.44 14.11 -1.04
N ASP A 14 8.99 15.37 -1.18
CA ASP A 14 7.58 15.77 -1.13
C ASP A 14 6.86 15.18 0.12
N HIS A 15 5.54 15.04 0.07
CA HIS A 15 4.74 14.26 1.01
C HIS A 15 5.08 12.75 0.96
N CYS A 16 5.74 12.27 -0.10
CA CYS A 16 6.05 10.86 -0.29
C CYS A 16 6.98 10.32 0.80
N GLY A 17 7.94 11.13 1.26
CA GLY A 17 8.84 10.75 2.35
C GLY A 17 8.11 10.47 3.67
N LEU A 18 7.11 11.29 4.02
CA LEU A 18 6.30 11.07 5.23
C LEU A 18 5.45 9.80 5.11
N VAL A 19 4.79 9.60 3.96
CA VAL A 19 3.98 8.41 3.70
C VAL A 19 4.86 7.15 3.75
N ALA A 20 6.04 7.17 3.10
CA ALA A 20 7.00 6.08 3.13
C ALA A 20 7.46 5.77 4.56
N GLY A 21 7.81 6.79 5.36
CA GLY A 21 8.20 6.60 6.75
C GLY A 21 7.11 5.96 7.60
N ILE A 22 5.85 6.36 7.42
CA ILE A 22 4.71 5.74 8.14
C ILE A 22 4.50 4.29 7.68
N ILE A 23 4.64 3.99 6.38
CA ILE A 23 4.57 2.63 5.83
C ILE A 23 5.65 1.71 6.44
N ASP A 24 6.87 2.20 6.57
CA ASP A 24 7.98 1.43 7.14
C ASP A 24 7.77 1.24 8.65
N GLN A 25 7.36 2.29 9.36
CA GLN A 25 7.07 2.21 10.79
C GLN A 25 5.94 1.22 11.10
N MET A 26 4.89 1.15 10.29
CA MET A 26 3.79 0.21 10.51
C MET A 26 4.17 -1.26 10.23
N GLY A 27 5.32 -1.51 9.61
CA GLY A 27 5.79 -2.86 9.26
C GLY A 27 5.12 -3.48 8.05
N LEU A 28 4.53 -2.67 7.16
CA LEU A 28 3.78 -3.18 6.01
C LEU A 28 4.68 -4.04 5.12
N VAL A 29 5.88 -3.54 4.80
CA VAL A 29 6.80 -4.19 3.86
C VAL A 29 7.20 -5.58 4.35
N GLU A 30 7.52 -5.69 5.64
CA GLU A 30 7.89 -6.94 6.30
C GLU A 30 6.72 -7.92 6.31
N GLN A 31 5.51 -7.46 6.65
CA GLN A 31 4.32 -8.32 6.67
C GLN A 31 4.03 -8.88 5.28
N ILE A 32 4.13 -8.07 4.22
CA ILE A 32 3.93 -8.55 2.85
C ILE A 32 5.01 -9.56 2.45
N ASN A 33 6.28 -9.27 2.75
CA ASN A 33 7.38 -10.20 2.46
C ASN A 33 7.21 -11.54 3.19
N GLN A 34 6.67 -11.54 4.41
CA GLN A 34 6.37 -12.78 5.14
C GLN A 34 5.24 -13.61 4.50
N GLN A 35 4.25 -12.96 3.87
CA GLN A 35 3.11 -13.67 3.26
C GLN A 35 3.39 -14.11 1.81
N LEU A 36 4.05 -13.28 1.00
CA LEU A 36 4.32 -13.56 -0.43
C LEU A 36 5.72 -14.11 -0.69
N GLY A 37 6.63 -14.02 0.28
CA GLY A 37 8.04 -14.29 0.06
C GLY A 37 8.73 -13.18 -0.75
N THR A 38 10.01 -13.39 -1.01
CA THR A 38 10.81 -12.55 -1.92
C THR A 38 11.67 -13.49 -2.77
N HIS A 39 11.97 -13.07 -4.00
CA HIS A 39 12.84 -13.85 -4.87
C HIS A 39 14.09 -13.02 -5.23
N PRO A 40 15.33 -13.57 -5.14
CA PRO A 40 16.56 -12.80 -5.38
C PRO A 40 16.68 -12.17 -6.78
N GLN A 41 15.98 -12.74 -7.77
CA GLN A 41 15.95 -12.23 -9.13
C GLN A 41 14.86 -11.15 -9.36
N GLU A 42 13.95 -10.96 -8.40
CA GLU A 42 12.96 -9.90 -8.49
C GLU A 42 13.60 -8.55 -8.19
N LYS A 43 13.73 -7.73 -9.23
CA LYS A 43 14.21 -6.34 -9.09
C LYS A 43 13.22 -5.44 -8.32
N LEU A 44 11.94 -5.80 -8.34
CA LEU A 44 10.87 -5.11 -7.61
C LEU A 44 10.02 -6.15 -6.87
N SER A 45 10.22 -6.27 -5.57
CA SER A 45 9.43 -7.17 -4.72
C SER A 45 7.97 -6.72 -4.65
N ALA A 46 7.08 -7.63 -4.30
CA ALA A 46 5.66 -7.33 -4.14
C ALA A 46 5.38 -6.27 -3.05
N SER A 47 6.15 -6.30 -1.96
CA SER A 47 6.05 -5.33 -0.87
C SER A 47 6.44 -3.91 -1.30
N VAL A 48 7.53 -3.76 -2.06
CA VAL A 48 7.98 -2.46 -2.56
C VAL A 48 7.03 -1.93 -3.64
N ALA A 49 6.52 -2.81 -4.51
CA ALA A 49 5.47 -2.45 -5.47
C ALA A 49 4.21 -1.93 -4.75
N LEU A 50 3.73 -2.63 -3.72
CA LEU A 50 2.58 -2.18 -2.92
C LEU A 50 2.87 -0.84 -2.21
N LYS A 51 4.06 -0.67 -1.63
CA LYS A 51 4.49 0.61 -1.04
C LYS A 51 4.42 1.74 -2.08
N ALA A 52 4.92 1.50 -3.30
CA ALA A 52 4.83 2.48 -4.38
C ALA A 52 3.38 2.79 -4.80
N MET A 53 2.50 1.79 -4.82
CA MET A 53 1.05 1.97 -5.06
C MET A 53 0.39 2.86 -4.02
N ILE A 54 0.68 2.64 -2.74
CA ILE A 54 0.10 3.41 -1.63
C ILE A 54 0.62 4.85 -1.66
N ILE A 55 1.92 5.05 -1.86
CA ILE A 55 2.54 6.38 -1.95
C ILE A 55 1.97 7.16 -3.15
N ASN A 56 1.78 6.51 -4.29
CA ASN A 56 1.17 7.15 -5.44
C ASN A 56 -0.32 7.43 -5.21
N GLY A 57 -1.06 6.58 -4.47
CA GLY A 57 -2.39 6.74 -3.84
C GLY A 57 -3.47 7.53 -4.60
N LYS A 58 -3.22 8.82 -4.84
CA LYS A 58 -3.99 9.71 -5.72
C LYS A 58 -3.92 9.34 -7.21
N GLY A 59 -2.87 8.68 -7.69
CA GLY A 59 -2.73 8.27 -9.10
C GLY A 59 -3.75 7.22 -9.56
N LEU A 60 -4.32 6.45 -8.62
CA LEU A 60 -5.26 5.34 -8.90
C LEU A 60 -6.69 5.81 -9.22
N VAL A 61 -7.09 7.01 -8.78
CA VAL A 61 -8.48 7.48 -8.89
C VAL A 61 -8.73 8.21 -10.21
N SER A 62 -7.69 8.65 -10.94
CA SER A 62 -7.88 9.56 -12.08
C SER A 62 -6.85 9.46 -13.21
N ALA A 63 -5.92 8.50 -13.20
CA ALA A 63 -4.85 8.45 -14.20
C ALA A 63 -4.47 7.02 -14.64
N PRO A 64 -4.08 6.83 -15.92
CA PRO A 64 -3.66 5.54 -16.45
C PRO A 64 -2.41 4.99 -15.75
N GLN A 65 -2.24 3.66 -15.70
CA GLN A 65 -1.17 2.97 -14.96
C GLN A 65 0.27 3.32 -15.41
N ASN A 66 0.46 3.95 -16.57
CA ASN A 66 1.76 4.52 -16.99
C ASN A 66 2.21 5.74 -16.16
N LEU A 67 1.39 6.19 -15.20
CA LEU A 67 1.71 7.30 -14.30
C LEU A 67 2.69 6.92 -13.18
N PHE A 68 2.90 5.63 -12.91
CA PHE A 68 3.73 5.19 -11.79
C PHE A 68 5.19 5.61 -11.93
N GLU A 69 5.86 5.26 -13.04
CA GLU A 69 7.23 5.75 -13.32
C GLU A 69 7.28 7.28 -13.23
N ARG A 70 6.39 7.97 -13.95
CA ARG A 70 6.37 9.44 -14.04
C ARG A 70 6.19 10.13 -12.68
N PHE A 71 5.39 9.55 -11.79
CA PHE A 71 5.18 10.08 -10.45
C PHE A 71 6.48 10.13 -9.65
N PHE A 72 7.35 9.13 -9.80
CA PHE A 72 8.62 9.04 -9.08
C PHE A 72 9.78 9.75 -9.79
N VAL A 73 9.63 10.18 -11.05
CA VAL A 73 10.64 11.00 -11.74
C VAL A 73 10.85 12.32 -10.98
N GLY A 74 12.11 12.66 -10.73
CA GLY A 74 12.51 13.88 -10.00
C GLY A 74 12.42 13.76 -8.48
N LYS A 75 11.88 12.67 -7.94
CA LYS A 75 11.84 12.39 -6.50
C LYS A 75 13.04 11.54 -6.08
N ALA A 76 13.31 11.50 -4.78
CA ALA A 76 14.32 10.66 -4.16
C ALA A 76 13.86 9.17 -4.11
N THR A 77 13.62 8.54 -5.26
CA THR A 77 12.97 7.21 -5.36
C THR A 77 13.67 6.14 -4.54
N GLU A 78 15.00 6.05 -4.60
CA GLU A 78 15.75 5.05 -3.83
C GLU A 78 15.63 5.28 -2.33
N HIS A 79 15.56 6.53 -1.88
CA HIS A 79 15.32 6.86 -0.48
C HIS A 79 13.88 6.54 -0.03
N ILE A 80 12.91 6.63 -0.94
CA ILE A 80 11.49 6.41 -0.66
C ILE A 80 11.14 4.91 -0.70
N LEU A 81 11.67 4.17 -1.67
CA LEU A 81 11.25 2.79 -1.98
C LEU A 81 12.31 1.74 -1.63
N GLY A 82 13.58 2.12 -1.51
CA GLY A 82 14.70 1.21 -1.24
C GLY A 82 15.83 1.36 -2.26
N GLU A 83 17.03 0.96 -1.83
CA GLU A 83 18.24 1.03 -2.66
C GLU A 83 18.10 0.24 -3.97
N GLY A 84 18.54 0.85 -5.08
CA GLY A 84 18.47 0.23 -6.41
C GLY A 84 17.08 0.28 -7.06
N ILE A 85 16.08 0.86 -6.41
CA ILE A 85 14.75 1.04 -6.98
C ILE A 85 14.68 2.32 -7.80
N GLU A 86 14.74 2.17 -9.11
CA GLU A 86 14.56 3.27 -10.07
C GLU A 86 13.08 3.41 -10.48
N PRO A 87 12.62 4.63 -10.83
CA PRO A 87 11.27 4.84 -11.37
C PRO A 87 10.92 3.92 -12.54
N LYS A 88 11.91 3.60 -13.39
CA LYS A 88 11.76 2.73 -14.57
C LYS A 88 11.37 1.30 -14.24
N LEU A 89 11.55 0.85 -12.99
CA LEU A 89 11.13 -0.48 -12.54
C LEU A 89 9.63 -0.54 -12.22
N LEU A 90 8.97 0.61 -12.07
CA LEU A 90 7.56 0.75 -11.69
C LEU A 90 6.64 0.76 -12.93
N PHE A 91 6.75 -0.27 -13.77
CA PHE A 91 5.90 -0.46 -14.93
C PHE A 91 4.72 -1.41 -14.63
N ASP A 92 3.64 -1.24 -15.39
CA ASP A 92 2.31 -1.76 -15.11
C ASP A 92 2.25 -3.29 -14.95
N ASP A 93 2.92 -4.07 -15.81
CA ASP A 93 2.87 -5.54 -15.77
C ASP A 93 3.27 -6.15 -14.41
N ARG A 94 4.22 -5.53 -13.69
CA ARG A 94 4.60 -6.02 -12.36
C ARG A 94 3.58 -5.58 -11.30
N LEU A 95 3.09 -4.35 -11.41
CA LEU A 95 2.06 -3.81 -10.51
C LEU A 95 0.77 -4.65 -10.57
N GLY A 96 0.30 -4.98 -11.78
CA GLY A 96 -0.87 -5.84 -12.00
C GLY A 96 -0.70 -7.23 -11.38
N ARG A 97 0.46 -7.88 -11.59
CA ARG A 97 0.76 -9.19 -10.97
C ARG A 97 0.80 -9.14 -9.44
N VAL A 98 1.32 -8.06 -8.87
CA VAL A 98 1.32 -7.89 -7.41
C VAL A 98 -0.11 -7.75 -6.87
N LEU A 99 -0.99 -7.03 -7.56
CA LEU A 99 -2.41 -6.96 -7.18
C LEU A 99 -3.08 -8.34 -7.25
N GLU A 100 -2.76 -9.15 -8.26
CA GLU A 100 -3.25 -10.53 -8.38
C GLU A 100 -2.76 -11.41 -7.22
N GLN A 101 -1.46 -11.36 -6.90
CA GLN A 101 -0.88 -12.06 -5.74
C GLN A 101 -1.56 -11.66 -4.42
N LEU A 102 -1.83 -10.36 -4.22
CA LEU A 102 -2.51 -9.85 -3.04
C LEU A 102 -3.97 -10.30 -2.98
N TYR A 103 -4.64 -10.41 -4.13
CA TYR A 103 -6.00 -10.93 -4.24
C TYR A 103 -6.06 -12.42 -3.85
N GLU A 104 -5.14 -13.25 -4.36
CA GLU A 104 -5.03 -14.67 -4.01
C GLU A 104 -4.78 -14.89 -2.51
N LEU A 105 -4.01 -14.00 -1.88
CA LEU A 105 -3.73 -14.01 -0.44
C LEU A 105 -4.90 -13.64 0.47
N ARG A 106 -6.10 -13.38 -0.06
CA ARG A 106 -7.27 -12.90 0.70
C ARG A 106 -6.98 -11.60 1.45
N LEU A 107 -7.08 -10.47 0.75
CA LEU A 107 -6.83 -9.11 1.23
C LEU A 107 -7.34 -8.80 2.65
N THR A 108 -8.53 -9.29 3.04
CA THR A 108 -9.09 -9.05 4.39
C THR A 108 -8.19 -9.58 5.50
N GLN A 109 -7.65 -10.79 5.35
CA GLN A 109 -6.78 -11.39 6.38
C GLN A 109 -5.45 -10.66 6.47
N LEU A 110 -4.90 -10.28 5.31
CA LEU A 110 -3.70 -9.48 5.23
C LEU A 110 -3.88 -8.10 5.88
N PHE A 111 -4.99 -7.42 5.58
CA PHE A 111 -5.31 -6.12 6.17
C PHE A 111 -5.40 -6.19 7.69
N VAL A 112 -6.10 -7.18 8.24
CA VAL A 112 -6.21 -7.36 9.70
C VAL A 112 -4.85 -7.60 10.33
N LYS A 113 -4.00 -8.44 9.73
CA LYS A 113 -2.63 -8.68 10.24
C LYS A 113 -1.80 -7.39 10.27
N VAL A 114 -1.78 -6.65 9.16
CA VAL A 114 -1.05 -5.38 9.06
C VAL A 114 -1.59 -4.36 10.05
N ALA A 115 -2.92 -4.23 10.17
CA ALA A 115 -3.54 -3.28 11.09
C ALA A 115 -3.25 -3.60 12.56
N LEU A 116 -3.26 -4.87 12.94
CA LEU A 116 -2.92 -5.30 14.31
C LEU A 116 -1.44 -5.07 14.63
N GLU A 117 -0.55 -5.37 13.68
CA GLU A 117 0.88 -5.10 13.83
C GLU A 117 1.14 -3.60 13.95
N ALA A 118 0.54 -2.79 13.07
CA ALA A 118 0.62 -1.33 13.12
C ALA A 118 0.10 -0.79 14.46
N ALA A 119 -1.09 -1.21 14.90
CA ALA A 119 -1.67 -0.80 16.18
C ALA A 119 -0.74 -1.11 17.36
N SER A 120 -0.10 -2.29 17.33
CA SER A 120 0.92 -2.67 18.31
C SER A 120 2.11 -1.72 18.29
N LYS A 121 2.70 -1.47 17.11
CA LYS A 121 3.87 -0.59 16.95
C LYS A 121 3.61 0.86 17.33
N PHE A 122 2.40 1.37 17.08
CA PHE A 122 2.00 2.74 17.45
C PHE A 122 1.44 2.84 18.87
N GLY A 123 1.39 1.75 19.64
CA GLY A 123 0.89 1.77 21.02
C GLY A 123 -0.60 2.08 21.14
N VAL A 124 -1.40 1.78 20.10
CA VAL A 124 -2.84 2.02 20.11
C VAL A 124 -3.51 1.08 21.11
N ASN A 125 -4.30 1.65 22.02
CA ASN A 125 -5.01 0.85 23.02
C ASN A 125 -6.04 -0.08 22.34
N ARG A 126 -5.92 -1.38 22.59
CA ARG A 126 -6.76 -2.45 22.00
C ARG A 126 -8.05 -2.70 22.78
N GLN A 127 -8.31 -1.96 23.86
CA GLN A 127 -9.44 -2.16 24.77
C GLN A 127 -10.79 -1.68 24.22
N SER A 128 -10.84 -0.98 23.08
CA SER A 128 -12.09 -0.62 22.40
C SER A 128 -12.22 -1.33 21.05
N LEU A 129 -12.52 -2.63 21.08
CA LEU A 129 -13.06 -3.36 19.92
C LEU A 129 -14.56 -3.07 19.82
N HIS A 130 -14.92 -1.86 19.38
CA HIS A 130 -16.29 -1.63 18.92
C HIS A 130 -16.40 -2.23 17.52
N LEU A 131 -16.93 -3.45 17.44
CA LEU A 131 -17.37 -4.04 16.20
C LEU A 131 -18.66 -3.32 15.78
N ASP A 132 -18.54 -2.14 15.18
CA ASP A 132 -19.66 -1.49 14.49
C ASP A 132 -19.96 -2.28 13.21
N SER A 133 -20.57 -3.45 13.39
CA SER A 133 -21.17 -4.21 12.30
C SER A 133 -22.46 -3.50 11.92
N SER A 134 -22.44 -2.67 10.88
CA SER A 134 -23.67 -2.14 10.28
C SER A 134 -24.40 -3.28 9.55
N SER A 135 -25.16 -4.08 10.29
CA SER A 135 -26.09 -5.04 9.72
C SER A 135 -27.36 -4.30 9.30
N PHE A 136 -27.46 -3.95 8.02
CA PHE A 136 -28.75 -3.55 7.45
C PHE A 136 -29.62 -4.80 7.27
N HIS A 137 -30.59 -5.00 8.17
CA HIS A 137 -31.70 -5.92 7.95
C HIS A 137 -32.87 -5.11 7.38
N VAL A 138 -33.34 -5.47 6.19
CA VAL A 138 -34.56 -4.90 5.61
C VAL A 138 -35.68 -5.86 5.97
N ASP A 139 -36.52 -5.48 6.94
CA ASP A 139 -37.80 -6.15 7.13
C ASP A 139 -38.67 -5.82 5.90
N ARG A 140 -38.88 -6.82 5.05
CA ARG A 140 -39.94 -6.76 4.04
C ARG A 140 -41.27 -6.83 4.80
N GLY A 141 -41.79 -5.67 5.17
CA GLY A 141 -43.14 -5.52 5.70
C GLY A 141 -44.14 -6.13 4.73
N ASP A 142 -44.71 -7.26 5.14
CA ASP A 142 -45.78 -7.95 4.47
C ASP A 142 -47.01 -7.03 4.38
N GLN A 143 -47.31 -6.51 3.18
CA GLN A 143 -48.59 -5.86 2.92
C GLN A 143 -49.65 -6.92 2.61
N THR A 144 -50.00 -7.72 3.63
CA THR A 144 -51.25 -8.47 3.61
C THR A 144 -52.33 -7.65 4.29
N LYS A 145 -53.01 -6.77 3.52
CA LYS A 145 -54.37 -6.32 3.89
C LYS A 145 -55.38 -6.91 2.92
N ARG A 146 -55.96 -8.04 3.34
CA ARG A 146 -57.34 -8.40 2.97
C ARG A 146 -58.29 -7.45 3.72
N SER A 147 -59.21 -6.81 3.00
CA SER A 147 -60.58 -6.63 3.50
C SER A 147 -61.53 -6.44 2.32
N SER A 148 -62.45 -7.40 2.22
CA SER A 148 -63.74 -7.34 1.56
C SER A 148 -64.58 -6.13 1.97
N LEU A 149 -65.05 -5.37 0.99
CA LEU A 149 -66.45 -5.10 0.63
C LEU A 149 -66.47 -4.26 -0.66
#